data_AF-A0A956DWS5-F1
#
_entry.id   AF-A0A956DWS5-F1
#
_cell.length_a   1.000
_cell.length_b   1.000
_cell.length_c   1.000
_cell.angle_alpha   90.00
_cell.angle_beta   90.00
_cell.angle_gamma   90.00
#
_symmetry.space_group_name_H-M   'P 1'
#
loop_
_entity.id
_entity.type
_entity.pdbx_description
1 polymer ?
#
loop_
_entity_poly.entity_id
_entity_poly.type
_entity_poly.pdbx_seq_one_letter_code
_entity_poly.pdbx_strand_id
1 'polypeptide(L)'
;MDLVVWLEQIMVGFGAGWVMWLLIVLSIISVAIILERAWFFYSLRDDLDALRRDLRVALDKGLDAAMKRLQASPSAEAAVVQAGLEVYGKGPSAAYEAMEGAKALQRMKLEKRLAYLATLGNNAPFIGLFG
;
A
#
# COMPACT_ATOMS: atom_id res chain seq x y z
N MET A 1 25.70 -30.93 -39.50
CA MET A 1 25.95 -29.96 -38.40
C MET A 1 24.76 -29.01 -38.21
N ASP A 2 23.82 -28.96 -39.15
CA ASP A 2 22.69 -28.02 -39.14
C ASP A 2 21.55 -28.37 -38.15
N LEU A 3 21.41 -29.65 -37.79
CA LEU A 3 20.33 -30.12 -36.90
C LEU A 3 20.54 -29.67 -35.45
N VAL A 4 21.81 -29.58 -35.01
CA VAL A 4 22.19 -29.08 -33.68
C VAL A 4 21.98 -27.57 -33.62
N VAL A 5 22.40 -26.83 -34.64
CA VAL A 5 22.22 -25.36 -34.72
C VAL A 5 20.73 -24.99 -34.81
N TRP A 6 19.93 -25.76 -35.54
CA TRP A 6 18.48 -25.54 -35.62
C TRP A 6 17.77 -25.85 -34.29
N LEU A 7 18.18 -26.90 -33.57
CA LEU A 7 17.68 -27.20 -32.23
C LEU A 7 18.11 -26.14 -31.21
N GLU A 8 19.35 -25.67 -31.28
CA GLU A 8 19.87 -24.60 -30.44
C GLU A 8 19.10 -23.29 -30.69
N GLN A 9 18.84 -22.96 -31.95
CA GLN A 9 18.09 -21.76 -32.34
C GLN A 9 16.60 -21.85 -32.00
N ILE A 10 16.01 -23.06 -32.00
CA ILE A 10 14.66 -23.30 -31.49
C ILE A 10 14.64 -23.21 -29.96
N MET A 11 15.59 -23.80 -29.25
CA MET A 11 15.64 -23.71 -27.78
C MET A 11 15.89 -22.28 -27.29
N VAL A 12 16.81 -21.55 -27.92
CA VAL A 12 17.10 -20.15 -27.61
C VAL A 12 15.97 -19.22 -28.08
N GLY A 13 15.35 -19.52 -29.23
CA GLY A 13 14.27 -18.72 -29.82
C GLY A 13 12.88 -18.93 -29.20
N PHE A 14 12.56 -20.14 -28.74
CA PHE A 14 11.29 -20.48 -28.07
C PHE A 14 11.37 -20.52 -26.54
N GLY A 15 12.56 -20.64 -25.93
CA GLY A 15 12.70 -20.78 -24.48
C GLY A 15 13.00 -19.46 -23.78
N ALA A 16 14.14 -18.86 -24.10
CA ALA A 16 14.71 -17.80 -23.28
C ALA A 16 14.34 -16.37 -23.73
N GLY A 17 14.28 -16.13 -25.05
CA GLY A 17 14.12 -14.77 -25.58
C GLY A 17 12.80 -14.09 -25.18
N TRP A 18 11.67 -14.80 -25.31
CA TRP A 18 10.37 -14.26 -24.95
C TRP A 18 10.19 -14.11 -23.43
N VAL A 19 10.78 -15.02 -22.63
CA VAL A 19 10.79 -14.94 -21.16
C VAL A 19 11.58 -13.72 -20.70
N MET A 20 12.72 -13.42 -21.32
CA MET A 20 13.51 -12.23 -21.01
C MET A 20 12.73 -10.93 -21.27
N TRP A 21 12.03 -10.83 -22.41
CA TRP A 21 11.15 -9.70 -22.70
C TRP A 21 9.97 -9.61 -21.72
N LEU A 22 9.37 -10.74 -21.34
CA LEU A 22 8.32 -10.80 -20.32
C LEU A 22 8.83 -10.29 -18.97
N LEU A 23 10.02 -10.71 -18.53
CA LEU A 23 10.66 -10.26 -17.28
C LEU A 23 10.98 -8.76 -17.31
N ILE A 24 11.43 -8.23 -18.45
CA ILE A 24 11.67 -6.79 -18.62
C ILE A 24 10.36 -6.00 -18.45
N VAL A 25 9.27 -6.45 -19.10
CA VAL A 25 7.94 -5.81 -18.96
C VAL A 25 7.45 -5.88 -17.52
N LEU A 26 7.57 -7.04 -16.86
CA LEU A 26 7.23 -7.23 -15.44
C LEU A 26 8.06 -6.32 -14.52
N SER A 27 9.34 -6.12 -14.83
CA SER A 27 10.23 -5.23 -14.07
C SER A 27 9.78 -3.77 -14.18
N ILE A 28 9.46 -3.30 -15.40
CA ILE A 28 8.95 -1.93 -15.62
C ILE A 28 7.64 -1.72 -14.86
N ILE A 29 6.71 -2.68 -14.92
CA ILE A 29 5.43 -2.62 -14.18
C ILE A 29 5.70 -2.58 -12.66
N SER A 30 6.61 -3.42 -12.16
CA SER A 30 6.97 -3.44 -10.74
C SER A 30 7.52 -2.09 -10.26
N VAL A 31 8.47 -1.50 -11.01
CA VAL A 31 9.03 -0.18 -10.70
C VAL A 31 7.95 0.91 -10.75
N ALA A 32 7.06 0.88 -11.73
CA ALA A 32 5.95 1.84 -11.82
C ALA A 32 5.04 1.77 -10.57
N ILE A 33 4.69 0.57 -10.11
CA ILE A 33 3.89 0.38 -8.89
C ILE A 33 4.66 0.85 -7.66
N ILE A 34 5.97 0.60 -7.57
CA ILE A 34 6.82 1.06 -6.46
C ILE A 34 6.82 2.57 -6.39
N LEU A 35 7.02 3.27 -7.51
CA LEU A 35 7.03 4.74 -7.55
C LEU A 35 5.65 5.33 -7.20
N GLU A 36 4.58 4.79 -7.76
CA GLU A 36 3.21 5.21 -7.43
C GLU A 36 2.94 5.04 -5.93
N ARG A 37 3.41 3.93 -5.33
CA ARG A 37 3.25 3.69 -3.90
C ARG A 37 4.14 4.57 -3.05
N ALA A 38 5.40 4.78 -3.41
CA ALA A 38 6.29 5.70 -2.71
C ALA A 38 5.67 7.09 -2.67
N TRP A 39 5.13 7.57 -3.79
CA TRP A 39 4.40 8.84 -3.85
C TRP A 39 3.13 8.82 -2.97
N PHE A 40 2.31 7.78 -3.07
CA PHE A 40 1.10 7.66 -2.24
C PHE A 40 1.44 7.71 -0.74
N PHE A 41 2.40 6.91 -0.28
CA PHE A 41 2.84 6.94 1.11
C PHE A 41 3.42 8.29 1.51
N TYR A 42 4.16 8.95 0.61
CA TYR A 42 4.69 10.29 0.86
C TYR A 42 3.57 11.34 0.98
N SER A 43 2.52 11.24 0.17
CA SER A 43 1.35 12.12 0.24
C SER A 43 0.49 11.89 1.49
N LEU A 44 0.57 10.70 2.10
CA LEU A 44 -0.13 10.36 3.34
C LEU A 44 0.69 10.64 4.60
N ARG A 45 1.97 11.02 4.45
CA ARG A 45 2.80 11.46 5.58
C ARG A 45 2.33 12.82 6.05
N ASP A 46 1.58 12.83 7.13
CA ASP A 46 1.46 14.00 8.00
C ASP A 46 2.47 13.88 9.14
N ASP A 47 2.81 15.00 9.77
CA ASP A 47 3.60 15.00 10.99
C ASP A 47 2.71 14.49 12.13
N LEU A 48 2.83 13.20 12.45
CA LEU A 48 2.06 12.54 13.51
C LEU A 48 2.25 13.23 14.86
N ASP A 49 3.44 13.78 15.13
CA ASP A 49 3.70 14.48 16.38
C ASP A 49 3.00 15.85 16.38
N ALA A 50 2.98 16.55 15.25
CA ALA A 50 2.17 17.76 15.10
C ALA A 50 0.68 17.47 15.21
N LEU A 51 0.17 16.42 14.55
CA LEU A 51 -1.23 16.01 14.62
C LEU A 51 -1.66 15.71 16.06
N ARG A 52 -0.83 14.99 16.83
CA ARG A 52 -1.09 14.69 18.25
C ARG A 52 -1.11 15.97 19.11
N ARG A 53 -0.15 16.87 18.92
CA ARG A 53 -0.10 18.16 19.62
C ARG A 53 -1.33 19.01 19.30
N ASP A 54 -1.65 19.16 18.02
CA ASP A 54 -2.78 19.94 17.54
C ASP A 54 -4.11 19.35 18.02
N LEU A 55 -4.25 18.03 18.02
CA LEU A 55 -5.45 17.35 18.50
C LEU A 55 -5.66 17.63 19.99
N ARG A 56 -4.60 17.61 20.81
CA ARG A 56 -4.70 17.92 22.24
C ARG A 56 -5.17 19.35 22.46
N VAL A 57 -4.60 20.31 21.74
CA VAL A 57 -5.01 21.73 21.79
C VAL A 57 -6.44 21.92 21.26
N ALA A 58 -6.85 21.16 20.26
CA ALA A 58 -8.19 21.23 19.70
C ALA A 58 -9.24 20.63 20.64
N LEU A 59 -8.92 19.55 21.36
CA LEU A 59 -9.78 18.96 22.38
C LEU A 59 -10.05 19.94 23.54
N ASP A 60 -9.04 20.72 23.95
CA ASP A 60 -9.22 21.77 24.97
C ASP A 60 -10.20 22.87 24.52
N LYS A 61 -10.37 23.07 23.21
CA LYS A 61 -11.32 24.02 22.60
C LYS A 61 -12.71 23.42 22.35
N GLY A 62 -12.87 22.12 22.54
CA GLY A 62 -14.11 21.38 22.34
C GLY A 62 -14.06 20.36 21.19
N LEU A 63 -15.01 19.42 21.22
CA LEU A 63 -15.06 18.28 20.30
C LEU A 63 -15.18 18.70 18.82
N ASP A 64 -15.89 19.78 18.52
CA ASP A 64 -16.05 20.27 17.14
C ASP A 64 -14.72 20.74 16.53
N ALA A 65 -13.86 21.36 17.34
CA ALA A 65 -12.54 21.80 16.91
C ALA A 65 -11.61 20.60 16.64
N ALA A 66 -11.66 19.59 17.51
CA ALA A 66 -10.93 18.33 17.32
C ALA A 66 -11.37 17.61 16.03
N MET A 67 -12.67 17.53 15.79
CA MET A 67 -13.23 16.89 14.58
C MET A 67 -12.77 17.59 13.30
N LYS A 68 -12.81 18.94 13.27
CA LYS A 68 -12.31 19.72 12.12
C LYS A 68 -10.83 19.49 11.85
N ARG A 69 -9.99 19.41 12.90
CA ARG A 69 -8.55 19.17 12.74
C ARG A 69 -8.25 17.77 12.19
N LEU A 70 -9.03 16.77 12.60
CA LEU A 70 -8.90 15.39 12.13
C LEU A 70 -9.35 15.26 10.67
N GLN A 71 -10.46 15.90 10.29
CA GLN A 71 -10.95 15.92 8.89
C GLN A 71 -9.99 16.60 7.93
N ALA A 72 -9.21 17.58 8.41
CA ALA A 72 -8.21 18.26 7.61
C ALA A 72 -6.93 17.43 7.37
N SER A 73 -6.72 16.35 8.13
CA SER A 73 -5.52 15.50 8.01
C SER A 73 -5.78 14.31 7.08
N PRO A 74 -4.95 14.08 6.05
CA PRO A 74 -5.04 12.90 5.19
C PRO A 74 -4.54 11.60 5.87
N SER A 75 -4.05 11.68 7.11
CA SER A 75 -3.46 10.55 7.83
C SER A 75 -4.46 9.46 8.17
N ALA A 76 -4.01 8.21 8.06
CA ALA A 76 -4.74 7.05 8.57
C ALA A 76 -5.01 7.15 10.08
N GLU A 77 -4.08 7.69 10.87
CA GLU A 77 -4.28 7.90 12.32
C GLU A 77 -5.44 8.87 12.60
N ALA A 78 -5.53 9.97 11.84
CA ALA A 78 -6.62 10.93 12.00
C ALA A 78 -7.98 10.29 11.71
N ALA A 79 -8.08 9.48 10.65
CA ALA A 79 -9.30 8.76 10.31
C ALA A 79 -9.72 7.74 11.38
N VAL A 80 -8.76 7.06 12.02
CA VAL A 80 -9.03 6.14 13.13
C VAL A 80 -9.56 6.88 14.35
N VAL A 81 -8.88 7.97 14.74
CA VAL A 81 -9.26 8.76 15.91
C VAL A 81 -10.61 9.46 15.69
N GLN A 82 -10.88 9.93 14.47
CA GLN A 82 -12.18 10.47 14.08
C GLN A 82 -13.31 9.46 14.30
N ALA A 83 -13.14 8.21 13.83
CA ALA A 83 -14.16 7.18 14.01
C ALA A 83 -14.47 6.90 15.50
N GLY A 84 -13.45 6.96 16.36
CA GLY A 84 -13.64 6.86 17.81
C GLY A 84 -14.41 8.05 18.41
N LEU A 85 -14.06 9.28 17.99
CA LEU A 85 -14.70 10.51 18.45
C LEU A 85 -16.17 10.62 18.01
N GLU A 86 -16.53 10.11 16.84
CA GLU A 86 -17.91 10.11 16.34
C GLU A 86 -18.87 9.29 17.24
N VAL A 87 -18.36 8.27 17.93
CA VAL A 87 -19.15 7.38 18.80
C VAL A 87 -18.78 7.46 20.27
N TYR A 88 -17.92 8.41 20.65
CA TYR A 88 -17.48 8.64 22.04
C TYR A 88 -18.65 8.73 23.04
N GLY A 89 -19.77 9.35 22.65
CA GLY A 89 -20.95 9.51 23.50
C GLY A 89 -21.65 8.18 23.88
N LYS A 90 -21.36 7.07 23.19
CA LYS A 90 -21.87 5.73 23.50
C LYS A 90 -21.00 4.97 24.49
N GLY A 91 -19.92 5.58 24.96
CA GLY A 91 -19.00 5.02 25.94
C GLY A 91 -17.68 4.51 25.32
N PRO A 92 -16.68 4.23 26.18
CA PRO A 92 -15.31 3.92 25.75
C PRO A 92 -15.20 2.63 24.94
N SER A 93 -16.04 1.63 25.23
CA SER A 93 -16.06 0.36 24.49
C SER A 93 -16.48 0.55 23.04
N ALA A 94 -17.54 1.35 22.80
CA ALA A 94 -18.03 1.63 21.45
C ALA A 94 -17.03 2.46 20.64
N ALA A 95 -16.37 3.43 21.27
CA ALA A 95 -15.30 4.20 20.64
C ALA A 95 -14.11 3.30 20.25
N TYR A 96 -13.70 2.39 21.13
CA TYR A 96 -12.61 1.45 20.84
C TYR A 96 -12.94 0.51 19.67
N GLU A 97 -14.15 -0.04 19.65
CA GLU A 97 -14.60 -0.93 18.57
C GLU A 97 -14.64 -0.20 17.22
N ALA A 98 -15.12 1.05 17.20
CA ALA A 98 -15.11 1.88 16.00
C ALA A 98 -13.69 2.21 15.52
N MET A 99 -12.77 2.48 16.44
CA MET A 99 -11.35 2.71 16.12
C MET A 99 -10.70 1.45 15.52
N GLU A 100 -10.94 0.27 16.08
CA GLU A 100 -10.40 -0.99 15.55
C GLU A 100 -10.98 -1.31 14.16
N GLY A 101 -12.28 -1.09 13.95
CA GLY A 101 -12.91 -1.23 12.64
C GLY A 101 -12.30 -0.27 11.60
N ALA A 102 -12.14 1.01 11.96
CA ALA A 102 -11.52 2.01 11.10
C ALA A 102 -10.06 1.64 10.79
N LYS A 103 -9.30 1.17 11.78
CA LYS A 103 -7.90 0.73 11.62
C LYS A 103 -7.78 -0.44 10.66
N ALA A 104 -8.67 -1.43 10.74
CA ALA A 104 -8.70 -2.54 9.79
C ALA A 104 -8.96 -2.05 8.35
N LEU A 105 -9.92 -1.14 8.16
CA LEU A 105 -10.21 -0.55 6.85
C LEU A 105 -9.04 0.27 6.30
N GLN A 106 -8.37 1.07 7.15
CA GLN A 106 -7.18 1.82 6.73
C GLN A 106 -6.04 0.87 6.34
N ARG A 107 -5.80 -0.18 7.12
CA ARG A 107 -4.81 -1.22 6.80
C ARG A 107 -5.07 -1.86 5.44
N MET A 108 -6.31 -2.27 5.16
CA MET A 108 -6.68 -2.84 3.86
C MET A 108 -6.41 -1.87 2.70
N LYS A 109 -6.68 -0.57 2.87
CA LYS A 109 -6.39 0.46 1.85
C LYS A 109 -4.89 0.59 1.57
N LEU A 110 -4.07 0.56 2.62
CA LEU A 110 -2.60 0.62 2.51
C LEU A 110 -2.03 -0.64 1.85
N GLU A 111 -2.58 -1.82 2.14
CA GLU A 111 -2.08 -3.11 1.65
C GLU A 111 -2.52 -3.47 0.22
N LYS A 112 -3.63 -2.91 -0.30
CA LYS A 112 -4.32 -3.35 -1.55
C LYS A 112 -3.42 -3.56 -2.79
N ARG A 113 -2.29 -2.84 -2.93
CA ARG A 113 -1.36 -3.04 -4.07
C ARG A 113 0.00 -3.61 -3.68
N LEU A 114 0.30 -3.71 -2.39
CA LEU A 114 1.48 -4.43 -1.90
C LEU A 114 1.33 -5.94 -2.07
N ALA A 115 0.10 -6.46 -1.95
CA ALA A 115 -0.19 -7.87 -2.20
C ALA A 115 0.17 -8.29 -3.65
N TYR A 116 -0.08 -7.43 -4.64
CA TYR A 116 0.31 -7.70 -6.03
C TYR A 116 1.83 -7.75 -6.19
N LEU A 117 2.56 -6.81 -5.60
CA LEU A 117 4.04 -6.82 -5.59
C LEU A 117 4.59 -8.06 -4.87
N ALA A 118 3.96 -8.50 -3.78
CA ALA A 118 4.38 -9.69 -3.05
C ALA A 118 4.21 -10.96 -3.91
N THR A 119 3.07 -11.11 -4.58
CA THR A 119 2.84 -12.23 -5.51
C THR A 119 3.81 -12.18 -6.69
N LEU A 120 4.03 -11.01 -7.28
CA LEU A 120 4.99 -10.84 -8.38
C LEU A 120 6.42 -11.18 -7.96
N GLY A 121 6.89 -10.61 -6.84
CA GLY A 121 8.24 -10.85 -6.33
C GLY A 121 8.48 -12.32 -5.96
N ASN A 122 7.47 -13.00 -5.41
CA ASN A 122 7.58 -14.42 -5.07
C ASN A 122 7.56 -15.34 -6.30
N ASN A 123 6.82 -14.97 -7.36
CA ASN A 123 6.68 -15.81 -8.56
C ASN A 123 7.71 -15.49 -9.67
N ALA A 124 8.34 -14.31 -9.65
CA ALA A 124 9.32 -13.89 -10.65
C ALA A 124 10.52 -14.84 -10.81
N PRO A 125 11.12 -15.41 -9.74
CA PRO A 125 12.23 -16.37 -9.89
C PRO A 125 11.81 -17.66 -10.60
N PHE A 126 10.59 -18.14 -10.39
CA PHE A 126 10.07 -19.32 -11.07
C PHE A 126 9.87 -19.06 -12.56
N ILE A 127 9.39 -17.88 -12.93
CA ILE A 127 9.28 -17.46 -14.34
C ILE A 127 10.66 -17.40 -14.99
N GLY A 128 11.68 -16.91 -14.28
CA GLY A 128 13.06 -16.89 -14.77
C GLY A 128 13.71 -18.27 -14.91
N LEU A 129 13.32 -19.24 -14.09
CA LEU A 129 13.81 -20.63 -14.18
C LEU A 129 13.18 -21.41 -15.34
N PHE A 130 12.01 -20.99 -15.83
CA PHE A 130 11.32 -21.60 -16.98
C PHE A 130 11.93 -21.22 -18.34
N GLY A 131 12.73 -20.14 -18.40
CA GLY A 131 13.32 -19.60 -19.64
C GLY A 131 14.72 -20.13 -19.92
#